data_AF-A0A9Q0FTN1-F1
#
_entry.id   AF-A0A9Q0FTN1-F1
#
_cell.length_a   1.000
_cell.length_b   1.000
_cell.length_c   1.000
_cell.angle_alpha   90.00
_cell.angle_beta   90.00
_cell.angle_gamma   90.00
#
_symmetry.space_group_name_H-M   'P 1'
#
loop_
_entity.id
_entity.type
_entity.pdbx_description
1 polymer ?
#
loop_
_entity_poly.entity_id
_entity_poly.type
_entity_poly.pdbx_seq_one_letter_code
_entity_poly.pdbx_strand_id
1 'polypeptide(L)'
;MYTCRNPLDQIVSMFHFSHKFIRRSENVEEERPLLSIDEGLENLCRGVQGYGPFWDNVLGYWKASQGRPDKVMFLKYEELKEDILSNLKRLAEFLGFPFTEEEEKQGVIEEIAMLCSFKNLKSLKVNATGVHHYRGIPTNSFFRKGEVGDWVNYMNPKMAERLRIVIEEKLAGSGLSFKNVS
;
A
#
# COMPACT_ATOMS: atom_id res chain seq x y z
N MET A 1 2.25 -3.88 13.83
CA MET A 1 1.71 -2.83 12.92
C MET A 1 1.19 -3.49 11.67
N TYR A 2 0.10 -3.00 11.10
CA TYR A 2 -0.45 -3.43 9.83
C TYR A 2 -0.87 -2.19 9.02
N THR A 3 -0.47 -2.13 7.76
CA THR A 3 -0.81 -1.02 6.87
C THR A 3 -1.71 -1.52 5.75
N CYS A 4 -2.89 -0.93 5.61
CA CYS A 4 -3.75 -1.13 4.45
C CYS A 4 -3.73 0.10 3.53
N ARG A 5 -4.29 -0.06 2.34
CA ARG A 5 -4.41 0.99 1.33
C ARG A 5 -5.77 0.86 0.64
N ASN A 6 -6.27 1.96 0.08
CA ASN A 6 -7.44 1.91 -0.79
C ASN A 6 -7.25 0.81 -1.87
N PRO A 7 -8.20 -0.14 -2.01
CA PRO A 7 -8.05 -1.29 -2.89
C PRO A 7 -7.94 -0.91 -4.37
N LEU A 8 -8.52 0.21 -4.80
CA LEU A 8 -8.41 0.71 -6.18
C LEU A 8 -6.97 1.10 -6.54
N ASP A 9 -6.29 1.80 -5.64
CA ASP A 9 -4.88 2.13 -5.82
C ASP A 9 -3.97 0.92 -5.62
N GLN A 10 -4.34 0.03 -4.70
CA GLN A 10 -3.56 -1.17 -4.40
C GLN A 10 -3.45 -2.07 -5.64
N ILE A 11 -4.56 -2.32 -6.34
CA ILE A 11 -4.54 -3.16 -7.54
C ILE A 11 -3.72 -2.54 -8.67
N VAL A 12 -3.78 -1.22 -8.88
CA VAL A 12 -2.90 -0.53 -9.86
C VAL A 12 -1.43 -0.69 -9.48
N SER A 13 -1.11 -0.54 -8.19
CA SER A 13 0.25 -0.77 -7.70
C SER A 13 0.70 -2.21 -7.93
N MET A 14 -0.17 -3.19 -7.66
CA MET A 14 0.11 -4.61 -7.85
C MET A 14 0.30 -4.93 -9.33
N PHE A 15 -0.60 -4.46 -10.19
CA PHE A 15 -0.56 -4.62 -11.64
C PHE A 15 0.82 -4.24 -12.18
N HIS A 16 1.27 -3.01 -11.91
CA HIS A 16 2.59 -2.55 -12.35
C HIS A 16 3.75 -3.35 -11.76
N PHE A 17 3.67 -3.71 -10.48
CA PHE A 17 4.73 -4.47 -9.83
C PHE A 17 4.88 -5.86 -10.45
N SER A 18 3.77 -6.57 -10.67
CA SER A 18 3.78 -7.90 -11.29
C SER A 18 4.21 -7.89 -12.74
N HIS A 19 3.85 -6.86 -13.51
CA HIS A 19 4.33 -6.71 -14.88
C HIS A 19 5.87 -6.59 -14.94
N LYS A 20 6.48 -5.87 -13.99
CA LYS A 20 7.95 -5.78 -13.88
C LYS A 20 8.57 -7.08 -13.39
N PHE A 21 7.88 -7.82 -12.53
CA PHE A 21 8.33 -9.10 -11.99
C PHE A 21 8.34 -10.22 -13.05
N ILE A 22 7.21 -10.42 -13.72
CA ILE A 22 6.97 -11.52 -14.68
C ILE A 22 7.88 -11.40 -15.91
N ARG A 23 8.02 -10.18 -16.46
CA ARG A 23 8.90 -9.92 -17.62
C ARG A 23 10.37 -10.28 -17.37
N ARG A 24 10.79 -10.38 -16.10
CA ARG A 24 12.16 -10.78 -15.74
C ARG A 24 12.29 -12.27 -15.44
N SER A 25 11.29 -12.91 -14.82
CA SER A 25 11.40 -14.30 -14.38
C SER A 25 11.44 -15.29 -15.55
N GLU A 26 10.86 -14.94 -16.69
CA GLU A 26 10.70 -15.92 -17.78
C GLU A 26 11.77 -15.79 -18.89
N ASN A 27 12.66 -14.79 -18.92
CA ASN A 27 13.52 -14.49 -20.09
C ASN A 27 12.73 -14.51 -21.42
N VAL A 28 11.44 -14.22 -21.33
CA VAL A 28 10.48 -14.38 -22.42
C VAL A 28 10.54 -13.11 -23.26
N GLU A 29 11.20 -13.23 -24.42
CA GLU A 29 11.04 -12.32 -25.57
C GLU A 29 9.64 -12.46 -26.20
N GLU A 30 8.88 -13.50 -25.84
CA GLU A 30 7.55 -13.80 -26.40
C GLU A 30 6.39 -13.12 -25.67
N GLU A 31 5.39 -12.73 -26.45
CA GLU A 31 4.22 -11.95 -26.05
C GLU A 31 3.21 -12.77 -25.22
N ARG A 32 3.57 -13.25 -24.02
CA ARG A 32 2.51 -13.64 -23.07
C ARG A 32 1.74 -12.37 -22.72
N PRO A 33 0.43 -12.29 -23.01
CA PRO A 33 -0.35 -11.13 -22.62
C PRO A 33 -0.34 -11.07 -21.10
N LEU A 34 0.31 -10.04 -20.57
CA LEU A 34 0.27 -9.77 -19.15
C LEU A 34 -1.20 -9.53 -18.79
N LEU A 35 -1.64 -10.10 -17.66
CA LEU A 35 -3.00 -9.94 -17.13
C LEU A 35 -3.41 -8.48 -17.26
N SER A 36 -4.48 -8.21 -17.99
CA SER A 36 -5.03 -6.87 -18.12
C SER A 36 -5.50 -6.36 -16.76
N ILE A 37 -5.63 -5.03 -16.63
CA ILE A 37 -6.15 -4.46 -15.37
C ILE A 37 -7.59 -4.93 -15.09
N ASP A 38 -8.37 -5.17 -16.14
CA ASP A 38 -9.74 -5.70 -16.07
C ASP A 38 -9.77 -7.11 -15.51
N GLU A 39 -8.90 -8.00 -15.98
CA GLU A 39 -8.77 -9.37 -15.45
C GLU A 39 -8.23 -9.36 -14.01
N GLY A 40 -7.28 -8.47 -13.70
CA GLY A 40 -6.81 -8.26 -12.34
C GLY A 40 -7.94 -7.85 -11.41
N LEU A 41 -8.82 -6.95 -11.87
CA LEU A 41 -9.97 -6.45 -11.12
C LEU A 41 -10.99 -7.54 -10.88
N GLU A 42 -11.28 -8.35 -11.90
CA GLU A 42 -12.17 -9.51 -11.79
C GLU A 42 -11.66 -10.49 -10.74
N ASN A 43 -10.37 -10.81 -10.81
CA ASN A 43 -9.70 -11.69 -9.86
C ASN A 43 -9.76 -11.13 -8.43
N LEU A 44 -9.51 -9.83 -8.24
CA LEU A 44 -9.67 -9.17 -6.93
C LEU A 44 -11.11 -9.25 -6.42
N CYS A 45 -12.11 -8.93 -7.26
CA CYS A 45 -13.53 -9.03 -6.89
C CYS A 45 -13.92 -10.45 -6.47
N ARG A 46 -13.30 -11.48 -7.08
CA ARG A 46 -13.50 -12.89 -6.73
C ARG A 46 -12.65 -13.36 -5.54
N GLY A 47 -11.76 -12.51 -5.03
CA GLY A 47 -10.82 -12.84 -3.94
C GLY A 47 -9.63 -13.69 -4.39
N VAL A 48 -9.45 -13.89 -5.69
CA VAL A 48 -8.40 -14.72 -6.28
C VAL A 48 -7.17 -13.87 -6.58
N GLN A 49 -6.42 -13.50 -5.54
CA GLN A 49 -5.15 -12.80 -5.69
C GLN A 49 -4.10 -13.35 -4.73
N GLY A 50 -2.82 -13.05 -5.00
CA GLY A 50 -1.74 -13.38 -4.08
C GLY A 50 -2.03 -12.82 -2.67
N TYR A 51 -1.93 -13.69 -1.65
CA TYR A 51 -2.28 -13.37 -0.25
C TYR A 51 -3.74 -12.93 -0.03
N GLY A 52 -4.62 -13.15 -1.01
CA GLY A 52 -6.04 -12.84 -0.92
C GLY A 52 -6.87 -13.90 -0.18
N PRO A 53 -8.15 -13.62 0.06
CA PRO A 53 -8.87 -12.41 -0.37
C PRO A 53 -8.45 -11.12 0.37
N PHE A 54 -8.52 -9.96 -0.30
CA PHE A 54 -8.12 -8.67 0.28
C PHE A 54 -8.86 -8.37 1.58
N TRP A 55 -10.19 -8.52 1.59
CA TRP A 55 -11.03 -8.20 2.74
C TRP A 55 -10.74 -9.09 3.94
N ASP A 56 -10.46 -10.38 3.75
CA ASP A 56 -10.13 -11.28 4.86
C ASP A 56 -8.83 -10.86 5.54
N ASN A 57 -7.83 -10.51 4.72
CA ASN A 57 -6.55 -9.99 5.22
C ASN A 57 -6.75 -8.71 6.03
N VAL A 58 -7.44 -7.71 5.46
CA VAL A 58 -7.62 -6.42 6.10
C VAL A 58 -8.52 -6.51 7.34
N LEU A 59 -9.64 -7.24 7.26
CA LEU A 59 -10.58 -7.40 8.38
C LEU A 59 -9.96 -8.18 9.53
N GLY A 60 -9.10 -9.16 9.25
CA GLY A 60 -8.37 -9.90 10.28
C GLY A 60 -7.52 -8.96 11.14
N TYR A 61 -6.74 -8.08 10.51
CA TYR A 61 -5.91 -7.12 11.23
C TYR A 61 -6.71 -5.96 11.83
N TRP A 62 -7.81 -5.55 11.20
CA TRP A 62 -8.73 -4.56 11.76
C TRP A 62 -9.36 -5.05 13.06
N LYS A 63 -9.90 -6.27 13.09
CA LYS A 63 -10.44 -6.88 14.31
C LYS A 63 -9.34 -7.06 15.36
N ALA A 64 -8.14 -7.47 14.94
CA ALA A 64 -7.01 -7.61 15.85
C ALA A 64 -6.57 -6.28 16.48
N SER A 65 -6.62 -5.16 15.74
CA SER A 65 -6.29 -3.84 16.30
C SER A 65 -7.34 -3.34 17.28
N GLN A 66 -8.61 -3.68 17.06
CA GLN A 66 -9.67 -3.35 18.03
C GLN A 66 -9.55 -4.19 19.31
N GLY A 67 -9.24 -5.49 19.19
CA GLY A 67 -9.13 -6.39 20.34
C GLY A 67 -7.82 -6.29 21.12
N ARG A 68 -6.74 -5.80 20.50
CA ARG A 68 -5.39 -5.69 21.11
C ARG A 68 -4.69 -4.40 20.66
N PRO A 69 -5.23 -3.22 20.99
CA PRO A 69 -4.72 -1.94 20.50
C PRO A 69 -3.27 -1.64 20.92
N ASP A 70 -2.79 -2.26 22.01
CA ASP A 70 -1.41 -2.20 22.51
C ASP A 70 -0.44 -3.13 21.77
N LYS A 71 -0.95 -4.10 20.98
CA LYS A 71 -0.14 -5.07 20.21
C LYS A 71 -0.28 -4.90 18.71
N VAL A 72 -1.39 -4.34 18.23
CA VAL A 72 -1.68 -4.23 16.81
C VAL A 72 -2.15 -2.81 16.48
N MET A 73 -1.21 -2.00 15.97
CA MET A 73 -1.53 -0.73 15.33
C MET A 73 -1.97 -0.95 13.88
N PHE A 74 -3.16 -0.47 13.54
CA PHE A 74 -3.69 -0.44 12.17
C PHE A 74 -3.51 0.95 11.56
N LEU A 75 -2.95 1.01 10.36
CA LEU A 75 -2.61 2.23 9.63
C LEU A 75 -3.22 2.19 8.22
N LYS A 76 -3.70 3.34 7.74
CA LYS A 76 -4.09 3.49 6.32
C LYS A 76 -3.06 4.34 5.60
N TYR A 77 -2.60 3.87 4.45
CA TYR A 77 -1.63 4.57 3.62
C TYR A 77 -2.06 6.00 3.29
N GLU A 78 -3.35 6.22 3.05
CA GLU A 78 -3.91 7.54 2.75
C GLU A 78 -3.78 8.49 3.94
N GLU A 79 -4.03 8.01 5.16
CA GLU A 79 -3.87 8.80 6.40
C GLU A 79 -2.40 9.12 6.65
N LEU A 80 -1.48 8.18 6.36
CA LEU A 80 -0.03 8.43 6.44
C LEU A 80 0.43 9.51 5.44
N LYS A 81 -0.18 9.54 4.25
CA LYS A 81 0.13 10.52 3.20
C LYS A 81 -0.43 11.91 3.51
N GLU A 82 -1.55 11.98 4.21
CA GLU A 82 -2.23 13.22 4.58
C GLU A 82 -1.50 13.94 5.72
N ASP A 83 -1.10 13.21 6.76
CA ASP A 83 -0.36 13.77 7.90
C ASP A 83 0.69 12.78 8.42
N ILE A 84 1.89 12.87 7.85
CA ILE A 84 2.98 11.97 8.22
C ILE A 84 3.51 12.26 9.64
N LEU A 85 3.54 13.52 10.08
CA LEU A 85 4.16 13.90 11.34
C LEU A 85 3.35 13.39 12.53
N SER A 86 2.03 13.60 12.51
CA SER A 86 1.14 13.09 13.56
C SER A 86 1.14 11.55 13.59
N ASN A 87 1.17 10.90 12.43
CA ASN A 87 1.25 9.44 12.38
C ASN A 87 2.60 8.89 12.87
N LEU A 88 3.71 9.60 12.63
CA LEU A 88 5.02 9.24 13.19
C LEU A 88 5.02 9.35 14.71
N LYS A 89 4.45 10.41 15.29
CA LYS A 89 4.28 10.53 16.75
C LYS A 89 3.49 9.36 17.33
N ARG A 90 2.31 9.09 16.74
CA ARG A 90 1.45 7.97 17.14
C ARG A 90 2.14 6.61 17.03
N LEU A 91 2.99 6.44 16.01
CA LEU A 91 3.79 5.24 15.82
C LEU A 91 4.88 5.11 16.88
N ALA A 92 5.59 6.20 17.17
CA ALA A 92 6.65 6.24 18.17
C ALA A 92 6.10 5.90 19.57
N GLU A 93 4.95 6.48 19.93
CA GLU A 93 4.19 6.12 21.14
C GLU A 93 3.83 4.63 21.18
N PHE A 94 3.27 4.09 20.09
CA PHE A 94 2.90 2.67 20.00
C PHE A 94 4.10 1.73 20.15
N LEU A 95 5.28 2.13 19.66
CA LEU A 95 6.51 1.36 19.80
C LEU A 95 7.18 1.48 21.18
N GLY A 96 6.67 2.36 22.05
CA GLY A 96 7.24 2.62 23.38
C GLY A 96 8.41 3.61 23.38
N PHE A 97 8.56 4.39 22.30
CA PHE A 97 9.60 5.40 22.14
C PHE A 97 8.98 6.75 21.76
N PRO A 98 8.10 7.33 22.58
CA PRO A 98 7.50 8.63 22.28
C PRO A 98 8.59 9.70 22.14
N PHE A 99 8.42 10.61 21.18
CA PHE A 99 9.32 11.75 21.04
C PHE A 99 9.23 12.66 22.26
N THR A 100 10.38 13.17 22.70
CA THR A 100 10.47 14.20 23.74
C THR A 100 10.13 15.57 23.16
N GLU A 101 9.70 16.51 24.01
CA GLU A 101 9.47 17.90 23.57
C GLU A 101 10.70 18.53 22.92
N GLU A 102 11.91 18.12 23.33
CA GLU A 102 13.15 18.62 22.76
C GLU A 102 13.38 18.08 21.35
N GLU A 103 13.16 16.78 21.13
CA GLU A 103 13.22 16.18 19.79
C GLU A 103 12.20 16.81 18.84
N GLU A 104 10.99 17.12 19.34
CA GLU A 104 10.00 17.86 18.56
C GLU A 104 10.47 19.27 18.21
N LYS A 105 11.01 20.03 19.18
CA LYS A 105 11.55 21.38 18.95
C LYS A 105 12.74 21.38 18.00
N GLN A 106 13.54 20.33 18.02
CA GLN A 106 14.71 20.15 17.14
C GLN A 106 14.34 19.67 15.74
N GLY A 107 13.07 19.33 15.48
CA GLY A 107 12.60 18.89 14.16
C GLY A 107 12.99 17.46 13.80
N VAL A 108 13.23 16.60 14.80
CA VAL A 108 13.65 15.20 14.58
C VAL A 108 12.58 14.42 13.80
N ILE A 109 11.31 14.72 14.03
CA ILE A 109 10.19 14.04 13.35
C ILE A 109 10.17 14.39 11.87
N GLU A 110 10.39 15.66 11.54
CA GLU A 110 10.51 16.18 10.18
C GLU A 110 11.73 15.58 9.47
N GLU A 111 12.85 15.43 10.17
CA GLU A 111 14.05 14.77 9.65
C GLU A 111 13.78 13.31 9.31
N ILE A 112 13.16 12.54 10.22
CA ILE A 112 12.77 11.15 9.96
C ILE A 112 11.80 11.08 8.77
N ALA A 113 10.79 11.96 8.72
CA ALA A 113 9.84 12.02 7.61
C ALA A 113 10.54 12.31 6.27
N MET A 114 11.53 13.20 6.26
CA MET A 114 12.34 13.54 5.09
C MET A 114 13.19 12.35 4.63
N LEU A 115 13.91 11.71 5.55
CA LEU A 115 14.77 10.55 5.30
C LEU A 115 13.96 9.36 4.76
N CYS A 116 12.78 9.10 5.33
CA CYS A 116 11.88 8.03 4.90
C CYS A 116 10.96 8.44 3.75
N SER A 117 11.04 9.67 3.25
CA SER A 117 10.15 10.16 2.19
C SER A 117 10.31 9.35 0.91
N PHE A 118 9.21 9.18 0.17
CA PHE A 118 9.22 8.47 -1.11
C PHE A 118 10.27 9.04 -2.08
N LYS A 119 10.39 10.37 -2.14
CA LYS A 119 11.36 11.06 -3.01
C LYS A 119 12.80 10.71 -2.62
N ASN A 120 13.12 10.77 -1.32
CA ASN A 120 14.46 10.45 -0.83
C ASN A 120 14.78 8.96 -1.06
N LEU A 121 13.90 8.05 -0.61
CA LEU A 121 14.15 6.62 -0.75
C LEU A 121 14.27 6.20 -2.22
N LYS A 122 13.47 6.77 -3.13
CA LYS A 122 13.54 6.49 -4.57
C LYS A 122 14.86 6.95 -5.21
N SER A 123 15.48 8.03 -4.72
CA SER A 123 16.71 8.58 -5.28
C SER A 123 17.98 7.87 -4.80
N LEU A 124 17.91 7.11 -3.70
CA LEU A 124 19.06 6.34 -3.20
C LEU A 124 19.55 5.36 -4.25
N LYS A 125 20.88 5.32 -4.48
CA LYS A 125 21.52 4.44 -5.48
C LYS A 125 21.10 2.98 -5.35
N VAL A 126 21.02 2.47 -4.10
CA VAL A 126 20.59 1.11 -3.80
C VAL A 126 19.16 0.82 -4.28
N ASN A 127 18.29 1.82 -4.33
CA ASN A 127 16.91 1.69 -4.78
C ASN A 127 16.75 2.01 -6.26
N ALA A 128 17.60 2.87 -6.83
CA ALA A 128 17.53 3.26 -8.24
C ALA A 128 18.11 2.19 -9.20
N THR A 129 19.20 1.53 -8.81
CA THR A 129 19.95 0.61 -9.70
C THR A 129 20.28 -0.75 -9.07
N GLY A 130 19.81 -1.01 -7.85
CA GLY A 130 20.04 -2.28 -7.16
C GLY A 130 19.18 -3.43 -7.68
N VAL A 131 19.46 -4.61 -7.13
CA VAL A 131 18.69 -5.84 -7.35
C VAL A 131 18.39 -6.47 -6.01
N HIS A 132 17.12 -6.81 -5.77
CA HIS A 132 16.68 -7.45 -4.54
C HIS A 132 17.23 -8.88 -4.44
N HIS A 133 18.10 -9.11 -3.46
CA HIS A 133 18.92 -10.32 -3.33
C HIS A 133 18.15 -11.63 -3.41
N TYR A 134 16.94 -11.71 -2.84
CA TYR A 134 16.16 -12.95 -2.78
C TYR A 134 15.33 -13.25 -4.04
N ARG A 135 15.02 -12.24 -4.86
CA ARG A 135 14.03 -12.37 -5.95
C ARG A 135 14.53 -11.89 -7.31
N GLY A 136 15.76 -11.38 -7.37
CA GLY A 136 16.31 -10.79 -8.60
C GLY A 136 15.56 -9.56 -9.09
N ILE A 137 14.66 -8.97 -8.30
CA ILE A 137 13.80 -7.86 -8.73
C ILE A 137 14.62 -6.56 -8.76
N PRO A 138 14.63 -5.78 -9.85
CA PRO A 138 15.21 -4.43 -9.84
C PRO A 138 14.59 -3.61 -8.72
N THR A 139 15.41 -3.03 -7.85
CA THR A 139 14.93 -2.29 -6.67
C THR A 139 14.06 -1.08 -7.05
N ASN A 140 14.24 -0.53 -8.26
CA ASN A 140 13.41 0.57 -8.76
C ASN A 140 11.96 0.12 -9.07
N SER A 141 11.68 -1.17 -9.07
CA SER A 141 10.33 -1.73 -9.23
C SER A 141 9.45 -1.43 -8.01
N PHE A 142 10.05 -1.24 -6.83
CA PHE A 142 9.34 -0.91 -5.59
C PHE A 142 8.93 0.58 -5.51
N PHE A 143 9.51 1.45 -6.33
CA PHE A 143 9.28 2.91 -6.29
C PHE A 143 8.64 3.42 -7.59
N ARG A 144 7.30 3.38 -7.67
CA ARG A 144 6.54 3.83 -8.84
C ARG A 144 6.19 5.33 -8.78
N LYS A 145 5.02 5.67 -8.25
CA LYS A 145 4.53 7.06 -8.09
C LYS A 145 4.45 7.52 -6.63
N GLY A 146 4.02 6.65 -5.71
CA GLY A 146 3.87 7.03 -4.29
C GLY A 146 2.71 8.00 -4.03
N GLU A 147 1.69 7.97 -4.88
CA GLU A 147 0.54 8.88 -4.87
C GLU A 147 -0.75 8.16 -4.50
N VAL A 148 -1.73 8.90 -3.97
CA VAL A 148 -3.09 8.44 -3.67
C VAL A 148 -4.00 8.89 -4.82
N GLY A 149 -4.92 8.02 -5.26
CA GLY A 149 -5.90 8.30 -6.30
C GLY A 149 -5.40 8.07 -7.72
N ASP A 150 -4.26 7.40 -7.90
CA ASP A 150 -3.70 7.15 -9.24
C ASP A 150 -4.55 6.15 -10.05
N TRP A 151 -5.44 5.42 -9.39
CA TRP A 151 -6.37 4.49 -10.03
C TRP A 151 -7.24 5.11 -11.13
N VAL A 152 -7.56 6.41 -11.05
CA VAL A 152 -8.36 7.12 -12.06
C VAL A 152 -7.71 7.14 -13.44
N ASN A 153 -6.38 6.97 -13.50
CA ASN A 153 -5.64 6.92 -14.76
C ASN A 153 -5.68 5.56 -15.45
N TYR A 154 -6.22 4.53 -14.78
CA TYR A 154 -6.18 3.15 -15.26
C TYR A 154 -7.55 2.47 -15.29
N MET A 155 -8.54 3.02 -14.59
CA MET A 155 -9.87 2.43 -14.50
C MET A 155 -10.94 3.42 -14.94
N ASN A 156 -11.93 2.92 -15.68
CA ASN A 156 -13.14 3.68 -15.93
C ASN A 156 -14.08 3.65 -14.70
N PRO A 157 -15.08 4.54 -14.61
CA PRO A 157 -15.98 4.60 -13.47
C PRO A 157 -16.73 3.29 -13.17
N LYS A 158 -17.08 2.49 -14.18
CA LYS A 158 -17.79 1.21 -13.97
C LYS A 158 -16.91 0.18 -13.27
N MET A 159 -15.63 0.14 -13.60
CA MET A 159 -14.65 -0.72 -12.94
C MET A 159 -14.48 -0.35 -11.47
N ALA A 160 -14.30 0.95 -11.21
CA ALA A 160 -14.13 1.44 -9.85
C ALA A 160 -15.38 1.17 -8.99
N GLU A 161 -16.56 1.45 -9.54
CA GLU A 161 -17.85 1.20 -8.89
C GLU A 161 -18.04 -0.28 -8.54
N ARG A 162 -17.68 -1.18 -9.45
CA ARG A 162 -17.79 -2.62 -9.20
C ARG A 162 -16.97 -3.05 -7.99
N LEU A 163 -15.70 -2.62 -7.90
CA LEU A 163 -14.86 -2.95 -6.75
C LEU A 163 -15.38 -2.28 -5.47
N ARG A 164 -15.88 -1.04 -5.57
CA ARG A 164 -16.49 -0.33 -4.44
C ARG A 164 -17.62 -1.14 -3.82
N ILE A 165 -18.59 -1.58 -4.63
CA ILE A 165 -19.74 -2.38 -4.16
C ILE A 165 -19.24 -3.63 -3.44
N VAL A 166 -18.30 -4.39 -4.03
CA VAL A 166 -17.74 -5.59 -3.41
C VAL A 166 -17.07 -5.25 -2.06
N ILE A 167 -16.29 -4.19 -1.99
CA ILE A 167 -15.60 -3.79 -0.76
C ILE A 167 -16.59 -3.33 0.32
N GLU A 168 -17.59 -2.54 -0.04
CA GLU A 168 -18.66 -2.12 0.89
C GLU A 168 -19.42 -3.32 1.46
N GLU A 169 -19.82 -4.27 0.61
CA GLU A 169 -20.49 -5.50 1.03
C GLU A 169 -19.60 -6.34 1.97
N LYS A 170 -18.32 -6.53 1.61
CA LYS A 170 -17.40 -7.37 2.40
C LYS A 170 -17.00 -6.74 3.72
N LEU A 171 -16.95 -5.40 3.81
CA LEU A 171 -16.58 -4.67 5.02
C LEU A 171 -17.79 -4.22 5.85
N ALA A 172 -19.02 -4.50 5.39
CA ALA A 172 -20.25 -4.12 6.07
C ALA A 172 -20.24 -4.56 7.54
N GLY A 173 -20.65 -3.65 8.43
CA GLY A 173 -20.71 -3.89 9.88
C GLY A 173 -19.36 -3.94 10.60
N SER A 174 -18.23 -3.83 9.89
CA SER A 174 -16.90 -3.83 10.54
C SER A 174 -16.48 -2.47 11.13
N GLY A 175 -17.09 -1.38 10.67
CA GLY A 175 -16.66 -0.01 10.96
C GLY A 175 -15.41 0.44 10.20
N LEU A 176 -14.82 -0.42 9.36
CA LEU A 176 -13.70 -0.05 8.49
C LEU A 176 -14.20 0.55 7.17
N SER A 177 -13.64 1.71 6.81
CA SER A 177 -13.88 2.39 5.53
C SER A 177 -12.59 2.99 4.97
N PHE A 178 -12.59 3.26 3.66
CA PHE A 178 -11.49 3.92 2.95
C PHE A 178 -11.92 5.31 2.46
N LYS A 179 -11.02 6.29 2.58
CA LYS A 179 -11.22 7.62 1.98
C LYS A 179 -11.17 7.49 0.44
N ASN A 180 -11.96 8.30 -0.26
CA ASN A 180 -12.06 8.36 -1.73
C ASN A 180 -12.55 7.05 -2.37
N VAL A 181 -13.82 6.73 -2.14
CA VAL A 181 -14.58 5.86 -3.04
C VAL A 181 -15.77 6.59 -3.68
N SER A 182 -15.79 7.93 -3.61
CA SER A 182 -16.78 8.80 -4.25
C SER A 182 -16.31 9.28 -5.62
#